data_AF-A0A523TUJ3-F1
#
_entry.id   AF-A0A523TUJ3-F1
#
_cell.length_a   1.000
_cell.length_b   1.000
_cell.length_c   1.000
_cell.angle_alpha   90.00
_cell.angle_beta   90.00
_cell.angle_gamma   90.00
#
_symmetry.space_group_name_H-M   'P 1'
#
loop_
_entity.id
_entity.type
_entity.pdbx_description
1 polymer ?
#
loop_
_entity_poly.entity_id
_entity_poly.type
_entity_poly.pdbx_seq_one_letter_code
_entity_poly.pdbx_strand_id
1 'polypeptide(L)'
;MLDTIGGLAALGTSIFWAAGSTFFTFASRELGSVAVNRVRFLLAMIFLAITHLAINGALLPVNVKPETWFWFVLSGVIGLVLGDAFLFQAFVWIG
;
A
#
# COMPACT_ATOMS: atom_id res chain seq x y z
N MET A 1 20.20 17.75 4.07
CA MET A 1 20.51 16.31 3.87
C MET A 1 19.25 15.45 3.96
N LEU A 2 18.37 15.66 4.94
CA LEU A 2 17.05 15.00 4.99
C LEU A 2 16.13 15.40 3.82
N ASP A 3 16.17 16.67 3.38
CA ASP A 3 15.35 17.16 2.27
C ASP A 3 15.68 16.46 0.94
N THR A 4 16.96 16.19 0.69
CA THR A 4 17.41 15.49 -0.53
C THR A 4 16.94 14.03 -0.54
N ILE A 5 17.00 13.34 0.60
CA ILE A 5 16.52 11.96 0.73
C ILE A 5 15.00 11.91 0.56
N GLY A 6 14.27 12.84 1.18
CA GLY A 6 12.82 12.96 1.02
C GLY A 6 12.42 13.25 -0.43
N GLY A 7 13.12 14.16 -1.10
CA GLY A 7 12.91 14.48 -2.52
C GLY A 7 13.13 13.28 -3.44
N LEU A 8 14.22 12.51 -3.22
CA LEU A 8 14.50 11.29 -3.99
C LEU A 8 13.44 10.20 -3.72
N ALA A 9 12.98 10.03 -2.48
CA ALA A 9 11.91 9.09 -2.14
C ALA A 9 10.58 9.46 -2.81
N ALA A 10 10.24 10.76 -2.85
CA ALA A 10 9.05 11.25 -3.54
C ALA A 10 9.12 11.02 -5.05
N LEU A 11 10.27 11.31 -5.68
CA LEU A 11 10.50 11.03 -7.10
C LEU A 11 10.39 9.54 -7.41
N GLY A 12 11.07 8.69 -6.64
CA GLY A 12 10.98 7.23 -6.80
C GLY A 12 9.54 6.73 -6.66
N THR A 13 8.81 7.22 -5.65
CA THR A 13 7.39 6.88 -5.44
C THR A 13 6.54 7.28 -6.65
N SER A 14 6.76 8.47 -7.20
CA SER A 14 6.01 8.95 -8.38
C SER A 14 6.27 8.09 -9.62
N ILE A 15 7.52 7.66 -9.86
CA ILE A 15 7.88 6.75 -10.95
C ILE A 15 7.20 5.39 -10.77
N PHE A 16 7.26 4.82 -9.56
CA PHE A 16 6.62 3.53 -9.29
C PHE A 16 5.10 3.59 -9.40
N TRP A 17 4.47 4.69 -9.01
CA TRP A 17 3.03 4.89 -9.19
C TRP A 17 2.64 5.04 -10.66
N ALA A 18 3.42 5.80 -11.44
CA ALA A 18 3.17 6.01 -12.86
C ALA A 18 3.38 4.73 -13.69
N ALA A 19 4.42 3.95 -13.40
CA ALA A 19 4.64 2.65 -14.07
C ALA A 19 3.68 1.58 -13.54
N GLY A 20 3.40 1.59 -12.25
CA GLY A 20 2.55 0.63 -11.57
C GLY A 20 1.10 0.64 -12.06
N SER A 21 0.55 1.80 -12.41
CA SER A 21 -0.82 1.90 -12.95
C SER A 21 -1.00 1.02 -14.18
N THR A 22 -0.05 1.05 -15.12
CA THR A 22 -0.07 0.20 -16.32
C THR A 22 -0.05 -1.29 -15.97
N PHE A 23 0.84 -1.71 -15.07
CA PHE A 23 0.91 -3.11 -14.65
C PHE A 23 -0.36 -3.56 -13.90
N PHE A 24 -0.90 -2.70 -13.04
CA PHE A 24 -2.14 -2.99 -12.33
C PHE A 24 -3.35 -3.03 -13.26
N THR A 25 -3.39 -2.24 -14.33
CA THR A 25 -4.42 -2.36 -15.38
C THR A 25 -4.39 -3.75 -16.00
N PHE A 26 -3.22 -4.20 -16.49
CA PHE A 26 -3.10 -5.52 -17.10
C PHE A 26 -3.45 -6.65 -16.12
N ALA A 27 -2.85 -6.63 -14.93
CA ALA A 27 -3.10 -7.66 -13.92
C ALA A 27 -4.57 -7.68 -13.45
N SER A 28 -5.21 -6.52 -13.30
CA SER A 28 -6.61 -6.45 -12.86
C SER A 28 -7.58 -6.88 -13.95
N ARG A 29 -7.23 -6.75 -15.24
CA ARG A 29 -8.01 -7.29 -16.36
C ARG A 29 -7.93 -8.81 -16.45
N GLU A 30 -6.77 -9.40 -16.15
CA GLU A 30 -6.56 -10.85 -16.20
C GLU A 30 -7.09 -11.60 -14.97
N LEU A 31 -6.80 -11.09 -13.76
CA LEU A 31 -7.08 -11.77 -12.50
C LEU A 31 -8.25 -11.17 -11.72
N GLY A 32 -8.74 -10.00 -12.14
CA GLY A 32 -9.76 -9.22 -11.43
C GLY A 32 -9.19 -8.28 -10.37
N SER A 33 -9.84 -7.14 -10.20
CA SER A 33 -9.46 -6.07 -9.25
C SER A 33 -9.33 -6.56 -7.81
N VAL A 34 -10.24 -7.42 -7.35
CA VAL A 34 -10.27 -7.94 -5.98
C VAL A 34 -9.08 -8.88 -5.69
N ALA A 35 -8.69 -9.73 -6.65
CA ALA A 35 -7.58 -10.65 -6.47
C ALA A 35 -6.25 -9.90 -6.38
N VAL A 36 -6.04 -8.94 -7.29
CA VAL A 36 -4.87 -8.05 -7.29
C VAL A 36 -4.78 -7.26 -5.99
N ASN A 37 -5.92 -6.72 -5.52
CA ASN A 37 -5.95 -5.96 -4.27
C ASN A 37 -5.56 -6.82 -3.04
N ARG A 38 -6.01 -8.08 -2.97
CA ARG A 38 -5.63 -8.99 -1.87
C ARG A 38 -4.13 -9.27 -1.83
N VAL A 39 -3.53 -9.53 -2.99
CA VAL A 39 -2.08 -9.78 -3.07
C VAL A 39 -1.32 -8.52 -2.64
N ARG A 40 -1.74 -7.34 -3.11
CA ARG A 40 -1.14 -6.06 -2.72
C ARG A 40 -1.27 -5.80 -1.22
N PHE A 41 -2.42 -6.09 -0.62
CA PHE A 41 -2.62 -5.97 0.82
C PHE A 41 -1.66 -6.87 1.61
N LEU A 42 -1.49 -8.14 1.20
CA LEU A 42 -0.55 -9.06 1.84
C LEU A 42 0.90 -8.54 1.76
N LEU A 43 1.32 -8.08 0.58
CA LEU A 43 2.65 -7.50 0.40
C LEU A 43 2.84 -6.22 1.25
N ALA A 44 1.83 -5.36 1.31
CA ALA A 44 1.86 -4.16 2.14
C ALA A 44 2.05 -4.50 3.63
N MET A 45 1.35 -5.52 4.13
CA MET A 45 1.50 -5.99 5.52
C MET A 45 2.89 -6.57 5.79
N ILE A 46 3.44 -7.34 4.85
CA ILE A 46 4.81 -7.89 4.96
C ILE A 46 5.84 -6.76 4.98
N PHE A 47 5.77 -5.82 4.04
CA PHE A 47 6.69 -4.70 4.00
C PHE A 47 6.58 -3.81 5.24
N LEU A 48 5.36 -3.54 5.71
CA LEU A 48 5.14 -2.79 6.95
C LEU A 48 5.80 -3.48 8.15
N ALA A 49 5.62 -4.80 8.30
CA ALA A 49 6.20 -5.56 9.39
C ALA A 49 7.73 -5.57 9.33
N ILE A 50 8.32 -5.75 8.14
CA ILE A 50 9.77 -5.69 7.93
C ILE A 50 10.32 -4.28 8.24
N THR A 51 9.66 -3.23 7.76
CA THR A 51 10.06 -1.84 8.04
C THR A 51 9.97 -1.53 9.53
N HIS A 52 8.89 -1.98 10.19
CA HIS A 52 8.73 -1.80 11.63
C HIS A 52 9.82 -2.54 12.41
N LEU A 53 10.18 -3.76 12.00
CA LEU A 53 11.29 -4.53 12.57
C LEU A 53 12.63 -3.81 12.38
N ALA A 54 12.90 -3.29 11.18
CA ALA A 54 14.16 -2.62 10.87
C ALA A 54 14.35 -1.30 11.66
N ILE A 55 13.27 -0.58 11.93
CA ILE A 55 13.31 0.73 12.61
C ILE A 55 13.20 0.59 14.14
N ASN A 56 12.32 -0.29 14.62
CA ASN A 56 11.94 -0.38 16.04
C ASN A 56 12.46 -1.65 16.73
N GLY A 57 13.08 -2.59 16.00
CA GLY A 57 13.63 -3.83 16.55
C GLY A 57 12.57 -4.88 16.95
N ALA A 58 11.29 -4.64 16.66
CA ALA A 58 10.19 -5.55 16.95
C ALA A 58 9.29 -5.73 15.72
N LEU A 59 8.73 -6.92 15.51
CA LEU A 59 7.86 -7.18 14.35
C LEU A 59 6.48 -6.52 14.48
N LEU A 60 5.94 -6.49 15.70
CA LEU A 60 4.62 -5.93 15.99
C LEU A 60 4.72 -4.88 17.11
N PRO A 61 3.96 -3.79 17.02
CA PRO A 61 3.86 -2.81 18.09
C PRO A 61 2.94 -3.37 19.20
N VAL A 62 3.54 -3.96 20.24
CA VAL A 62 2.79 -4.60 21.34
C VAL A 62 2.36 -3.58 22.42
N ASN A 63 3.05 -2.44 22.52
CA ASN A 63 2.87 -1.44 23.57
C ASN A 63 2.22 -0.13 23.06
N VAL A 64 1.31 -0.22 22.10
CA VAL A 64 0.55 0.94 21.58
C VAL A 64 -0.85 1.00 22.15
N LYS A 65 -1.40 2.21 22.25
CA LYS A 65 -2.76 2.45 22.75
C LYS A 65 -3.79 1.73 21.86
N PRO A 66 -4.90 1.22 22.42
CA PRO A 66 -5.97 0.62 21.62
C PRO A 66 -6.52 1.53 20.52
N GLU A 67 -6.56 2.84 20.77
CA GLU A 67 -6.96 3.87 19.80
C GLU A 67 -6.08 3.86 18.54
N THR A 68 -4.77 3.59 18.68
CA THR A 68 -3.84 3.52 17.55
C THR A 68 -4.19 2.35 16.64
N TRP A 69 -4.53 1.20 17.22
CA TRP A 69 -5.00 0.04 16.46
C TRP A 69 -6.32 0.32 15.75
N PHE A 70 -7.25 1.03 16.39
CA PHE A 70 -8.50 1.43 15.77
C PHE A 70 -8.28 2.28 14.52
N TRP A 71 -7.48 3.34 14.62
CA TRP A 71 -7.18 4.21 13.47
C TRP A 71 -6.35 3.50 12.39
N PHE A 72 -5.45 2.59 12.78
CA PHE A 72 -4.69 1.79 11.82
C PHE A 72 -5.61 0.88 10.99
N VAL A 73 -6.51 0.13 11.66
CA VAL A 73 -7.47 -0.74 10.96
C VAL A 73 -8.44 0.09 10.12
N LEU A 74 -8.97 1.19 10.66
CA LEU A 74 -9.92 2.04 9.93
C LEU A 74 -9.29 2.64 8.67
N SER A 75 -8.05 3.15 8.75
CA SER A 75 -7.34 3.68 7.59
C SER A 75 -7.03 2.59 6.57
N GLY A 76 -6.68 1.37 7.01
CA GLY A 76 -6.52 0.21 6.14
C GLY A 76 -7.81 -0.16 5.40
N VAL A 77 -8.96 -0.15 6.08
CA VAL A 77 -10.26 -0.43 5.44
C VAL A 77 -10.61 0.65 4.41
N ILE A 78 -10.47 1.92 4.75
CA ILE A 78 -10.84 3.00 3.84
C ILE A 78 -9.87 3.07 2.64
N GLY A 79 -8.57 3.01 2.88
CA GLY A 79 -7.54 3.14 1.84
C GLY A 79 -7.34 1.85 1.04
N LEU A 80 -6.96 0.77 1.71
CA LEU A 80 -6.52 -0.47 1.06
C LEU A 80 -7.69 -1.39 0.67
N VAL A 81 -8.82 -1.34 1.38
CA VAL A 81 -9.99 -2.17 1.00
C VAL A 81 -10.87 -1.41 0.02
N LEU A 82 -11.39 -0.24 0.40
CA LEU A 82 -12.31 0.52 -0.45
C LEU A 82 -11.59 1.30 -1.55
N GLY A 83 -10.62 2.14 -1.19
CA GLY A 83 -9.89 2.99 -2.13
C GLY A 83 -9.24 2.19 -3.25
N ASP A 84 -8.41 1.21 -2.90
CA ASP A 84 -7.70 0.39 -3.89
C ASP A 84 -8.65 -0.48 -4.72
N ALA A 85 -9.73 -1.01 -4.15
CA ALA A 85 -10.71 -1.77 -4.94
C ALA A 85 -11.35 -0.91 -6.02
N PHE A 86 -11.75 0.33 -5.70
CA PHE A 86 -12.30 1.25 -6.67
C PHE A 86 -11.26 1.72 -7.69
N LEU A 87 -10.02 1.98 -7.26
CA LEU A 87 -8.92 2.36 -8.16
C LEU A 87 -8.64 1.26 -9.20
N PHE A 88 -8.50 0.02 -8.76
CA PHE A 88 -8.26 -1.10 -9.68
C PHE A 88 -9.46 -1.39 -10.56
N GLN A 89 -10.69 -1.21 -10.05
CA GLN A 89 -11.88 -1.32 -10.89
C GLN A 89 -11.92 -0.24 -11.97
N ALA A 90 -11.50 0.99 -11.65
CA ALA A 90 -11.36 2.05 -12.63
C ALA A 90 -10.31 1.69 -13.70
N PHE A 91 -9.15 1.13 -13.32
CA PHE A 91 -8.16 0.66 -14.29
C PHE A 91 -8.74 -0.40 -15.25
N VAL A 92 -9.58 -1.31 -14.76
CA VAL A 92 -10.24 -2.29 -15.63
C VAL A 92 -11.16 -1.59 -16.66
N TRP A 93 -11.96 -0.63 -16.22
CA TRP A 93 -12.98 0.03 -17.05
C TRP A 93 -12.44 1.08 -18.01
N ILE A 94 -11.50 1.92 -17.58
CA ILE A 94 -11.05 3.11 -18.32
C ILE A 94 -9.53 3.17 -18.54
N GLY A 95 -8.77 2.21 -18.01
CA GLY A 95 -7.30 2.16 -18.08
C GLY A 95 -6.72 1.47 -19.32
#